data_AF-A0A1F6IUD2-F1
#
_entry.id   AF-A0A1F6IUD2-F1
#
_cell.length_a   1.000
_cell.length_b   1.000
_cell.length_c   1.000
_cell.angle_alpha   90.00
_cell.angle_beta   90.00
_cell.angle_gamma   90.00
#
_symmetry.space_group_name_H-M   'P 1'
#
loop_
_entity.id
_entity.type
_entity.pdbx_description
1 polymer ?
#
loop_
_entity_poly.entity_id
_entity_poly.type
_entity_poly.pdbx_seq_one_letter_code
_entity_poly.pdbx_strand_id
1 'polypeptide(L)'
;MSLQTKDLIKILPFDEAFKKELGDSFDSLDTDKRNSIEKLLWGTYFALYDFKLNENLSIALAEAKKNREKLDENFYWRVKELTDREIEHVSAEDIKTADLEEARDKLAEIVSPDK
;
A
#
# COMPACT_ATOMS: atom_id res chain seq x y z
N MET A 1 -11.32 -7.11 -1.51
CA MET A 1 -10.98 -6.78 -0.11
C MET A 1 -11.22 -5.29 0.06
N SER A 2 -11.78 -4.81 1.17
CA SER A 2 -11.92 -3.36 1.39
C SER A 2 -10.69 -2.88 2.16
N LEU A 3 -9.87 -2.04 1.54
CA LEU A 3 -8.66 -1.48 2.15
C LEU A 3 -9.04 -0.53 3.30
N GLN A 4 -8.50 -0.74 4.49
CA GLN A 4 -8.70 0.12 5.65
C GLN A 4 -7.51 1.07 5.85
N THR A 5 -7.70 2.17 6.57
CA THR A 5 -6.62 3.12 6.85
C THR A 5 -5.41 2.44 7.51
N LYS A 6 -5.63 1.50 8.43
CA LYS A 6 -4.51 0.78 9.07
C LYS A 6 -3.72 -0.08 8.08
N ASP A 7 -4.35 -0.58 7.04
CA ASP A 7 -3.65 -1.31 5.98
C ASP A 7 -2.70 -0.36 5.23
N LEU A 8 -3.08 0.92 5.07
CA LEU A 8 -2.21 1.92 4.44
C LEU A 8 -0.93 2.17 5.23
N ILE A 9 -0.96 2.07 6.56
CA ILE A 9 0.24 2.20 7.38
C ILE A 9 1.25 1.10 7.02
N LYS A 10 0.76 -0.12 6.76
CA LYS A 10 1.59 -1.28 6.39
C LYS A 10 2.14 -1.18 4.97
N ILE A 11 1.30 -0.74 4.03
CA ILE A 11 1.59 -0.71 2.58
C ILE A 11 2.47 0.47 2.18
N LEU A 12 2.27 1.64 2.78
CA LEU A 12 3.00 2.83 2.37
C LEU A 12 4.50 2.67 2.68
N PRO A 13 5.41 3.17 1.82
CA PRO A 13 6.84 2.96 1.95
C PRO A 13 7.47 3.90 3.00
N PHE A 14 6.91 3.90 4.21
CA PHE A 14 7.51 4.56 5.37
C PHE A 14 8.55 3.67 6.04
N ASP A 15 9.35 4.24 6.93
CA ASP A 15 10.27 3.44 7.73
C ASP A 15 9.52 2.53 8.70
N GLU A 16 10.05 1.32 8.91
CA GLU A 16 9.38 0.30 9.72
C GLU A 16 9.19 0.73 11.18
N ALA A 17 10.10 1.56 11.72
CA ALA A 17 9.96 2.11 13.06
C ALA A 17 8.75 3.04 13.16
N PHE A 18 8.58 3.95 12.19
CA PHE A 18 7.42 4.83 12.10
C PHE A 18 6.14 4.06 11.84
N LYS A 19 6.15 3.04 10.97
CA LYS A 19 4.96 2.19 10.75
C LYS A 19 4.49 1.52 12.03
N LYS A 20 5.42 0.99 12.83
CA LYS A 20 5.14 0.38 14.13
C LYS A 20 4.59 1.39 15.12
N GLU A 21 5.30 2.52 15.32
CA GLU A 21 4.85 3.59 16.23
C GLU A 21 3.47 4.13 15.86
N LEU A 22 3.26 4.39 14.56
CA LEU A 22 1.97 4.89 14.08
C LEU A 22 0.90 3.83 14.23
N GLY A 23 1.16 2.57 13.85
CA GLY A 23 0.21 1.47 13.96
C GLY A 23 -0.26 1.21 15.39
N ASP A 24 0.67 1.24 16.36
CA ASP A 24 0.40 1.03 17.78
C ASP A 24 -0.39 2.19 18.40
N SER A 25 -0.07 3.42 18.00
CA SER A 25 -0.69 4.63 18.57
C SER A 25 -1.97 5.07 17.86
N PHE A 26 -2.21 4.64 16.62
CA PHE A 26 -3.23 5.20 15.72
C PHE A 26 -4.64 5.26 16.34
N ASP A 27 -5.09 4.18 16.99
CA ASP A 27 -6.42 4.13 17.60
C ASP A 27 -6.55 4.98 18.87
N SER A 28 -5.43 5.24 19.53
CA SER A 28 -5.36 6.04 20.76
C SER A 28 -5.33 7.55 20.49
N LEU A 29 -5.15 7.96 19.23
CA LEU A 29 -5.13 9.36 18.84
C LEU A 29 -6.51 10.02 19.02
N ASP A 30 -6.47 11.30 19.41
CA ASP A 30 -7.65 12.14 19.37
C ASP A 30 -8.21 12.22 17.94
N THR A 31 -9.52 12.47 17.84
CA THR A 31 -10.26 12.36 16.57
C THR A 31 -9.72 13.30 15.50
N ASP A 32 -9.31 14.51 15.88
CA ASP A 32 -8.84 15.51 14.92
C ASP A 32 -7.47 15.12 14.33
N LYS A 33 -6.56 14.64 15.17
CA LYS A 33 -5.27 14.13 14.69
C LYS A 33 -5.44 12.89 13.83
N ARG A 34 -6.28 11.94 14.26
CA ARG A 34 -6.55 10.71 13.50
C ARG A 34 -7.09 11.03 12.12
N ASN A 35 -8.11 11.88 12.02
CA ASN A 35 -8.68 12.31 10.74
C ASN A 35 -7.66 13.01 9.84
N SER A 36 -6.74 13.79 10.43
CA SER A 36 -5.68 14.46 9.67
C SER A 36 -4.67 13.47 9.10
N ILE A 37 -4.30 12.46 9.90
CA ILE A 37 -3.41 11.38 9.46
C ILE A 37 -4.11 10.49 8.42
N GLU A 38 -5.38 10.16 8.60
CA GLU A 38 -6.17 9.42 7.61
C GLU A 38 -6.13 10.08 6.25
N LYS A 39 -6.39 11.40 6.20
CA LYS A 39 -6.31 12.17 4.96
C LYS A 39 -4.91 12.12 4.35
N LEU A 40 -3.87 12.20 5.17
CA LEU A 40 -2.49 12.10 4.70
C LEU A 40 -2.22 10.72 4.10
N LEU A 41 -2.55 9.64 4.82
CA LEU A 41 -2.33 8.26 4.38
C LEU A 41 -3.06 7.98 3.06
N TRP A 42 -4.34 8.32 2.97
CA TRP A 42 -5.11 8.16 1.73
C TRP A 42 -4.57 9.04 0.60
N GLY A 43 -4.19 10.29 0.90
CA GLY A 43 -3.59 11.19 -0.08
C GLY A 43 -2.28 10.64 -0.64
N THR A 44 -1.40 10.12 0.22
CA THR A 44 -0.14 9.49 -0.19
C THR A 44 -0.40 8.21 -1.00
N TYR A 45 -1.36 7.38 -0.59
CA TYR A 45 -1.74 6.18 -1.33
C TYR A 45 -2.20 6.51 -2.76
N PHE A 46 -3.10 7.48 -2.92
CA PHE A 46 -3.56 7.89 -4.25
C PHE A 46 -2.45 8.52 -5.08
N ALA A 47 -1.56 9.31 -4.48
CA ALA A 47 -0.41 9.86 -5.19
C ALA A 47 0.54 8.76 -5.71
N LEU A 48 0.76 7.71 -4.91
CA LEU A 48 1.55 6.55 -5.32
C LEU A 48 0.87 5.77 -6.44
N TYR A 49 -0.45 5.56 -6.34
CA TYR A 49 -1.25 4.94 -7.38
C TYR A 49 -1.15 5.72 -8.70
N ASP A 50 -1.35 7.04 -8.67
CA ASP A 50 -1.27 7.90 -9.85
C ASP A 50 0.12 7.87 -10.47
N PHE A 51 1.17 7.87 -9.64
CA PHE A 51 2.55 7.69 -10.12
C PHE A 51 2.71 6.36 -10.87
N LYS A 52 2.23 5.25 -10.29
CA LYS A 52 2.31 3.92 -10.90
C LYS A 52 1.49 3.81 -12.18
N LEU A 53 0.31 4.42 -12.22
CA LEU A 53 -0.52 4.48 -13.42
C LEU A 53 0.18 5.24 -14.56
N ASN A 54 0.81 6.37 -14.25
CA ASN A 54 1.57 7.15 -15.23
C ASN A 54 2.79 6.39 -15.77
N GLU A 55 3.48 5.65 -14.90
CA GLU A 55 4.57 4.75 -15.30
C GLU A 55 4.07 3.68 -16.27
N ASN A 56 3.01 2.95 -15.90
CA ASN A 56 2.44 1.88 -16.73
C ASN A 56 1.87 2.40 -18.05
N LEU A 57 1.26 3.60 -18.06
CA LEU A 57 0.85 4.27 -19.29
C LEU A 57 2.05 4.57 -20.20
N SER A 58 3.14 5.08 -19.64
CA SER A 58 4.34 5.40 -20.40
C SER A 58 4.97 4.14 -21.03
N ILE A 59 5.02 3.05 -20.28
CA ILE A 59 5.49 1.74 -20.75
C ILE A 59 4.58 1.20 -21.85
N ALA A 60 3.26 1.18 -21.61
CA ALA A 60 2.28 0.66 -22.57
C ALA A 60 2.27 1.46 -23.88
N LEU A 61 2.43 2.79 -23.82
CA LEU A 61 2.59 3.63 -25.00
C LEU A 61 3.88 3.30 -25.78
N ALA A 62 4.98 3.00 -25.08
CA ALA A 62 6.22 2.59 -25.72
C ALA A 62 6.09 1.22 -26.41
N GLU A 63 5.36 0.27 -25.82
CA GLU A 63 5.10 -1.04 -26.42
C GLU A 63 4.07 -0.96 -27.57
N ALA A 64 3.10 -0.05 -27.50
CA ALA A 64 2.17 0.21 -28.59
C ALA A 64 2.90 0.73 -29.85
N LYS A 65 3.91 1.60 -29.68
CA LYS A 65 4.79 2.03 -30.78
C LYS A 65 5.55 0.88 -31.44
N LYS A 66 5.75 -0.23 -30.73
CA LYS A 66 6.40 -1.45 -31.23
C LYS A 66 5.39 -2.49 -31.73
N ASN A 67 4.10 -2.14 -31.84
CA ASN A 67 2.99 -3.05 -32.17
C ASN A 67 2.84 -4.25 -31.21
N ARG A 68 3.29 -4.12 -29.95
CA ARG A 68 3.19 -5.16 -28.93
C ARG A 68 2.02 -4.96 -27.97
N GLU A 69 1.42 -3.77 -27.98
CA GLU A 69 0.21 -3.42 -27.26
C GLU A 69 -0.76 -2.71 -28.21
N LYS A 70 -2.07 -2.93 -28.05
CA LYS A 70 -3.09 -2.32 -28.93
C LYS A 70 -3.47 -0.93 -28.43
N LEU A 71 -3.32 0.10 -29.24
CA LEU A 71 -3.81 1.44 -28.91
C LEU A 71 -5.27 1.60 -29.36
N ASP A 72 -6.18 0.93 -28.66
CA ASP A 72 -7.63 0.95 -28.91
C ASP A 72 -8.41 1.63 -27.78
N GLU A 73 -9.74 1.69 -27.88
CA GLU A 73 -10.63 2.29 -26.88
C GLU A 73 -10.50 1.67 -25.48
N ASN A 74 -10.01 0.43 -25.39
CA ASN A 74 -9.82 -0.30 -24.14
C ASN A 74 -8.39 -0.17 -23.58
N PHE A 75 -7.49 0.53 -24.27
CA PHE A 75 -6.08 0.67 -23.88
C PHE A 75 -5.93 1.19 -22.45
N TYR A 76 -6.58 2.32 -22.13
CA TYR A 76 -6.49 2.91 -20.80
C TYR A 76 -7.01 1.94 -19.72
N TRP A 77 -8.09 1.21 -20.01
CA TRP A 77 -8.69 0.27 -19.07
C TRP A 77 -7.76 -0.90 -18.76
N ARG A 78 -7.06 -1.45 -19.77
CA ARG A 78 -6.06 -2.51 -19.57
C ARG A 78 -4.88 -2.03 -18.74
N VAL A 79 -4.39 -0.82 -18.99
CA VAL A 79 -3.29 -0.24 -18.22
C VAL A 79 -3.72 -0.01 -16.77
N LYS A 80 -4.94 0.50 -16.56
CA LYS A 80 -5.51 0.67 -15.23
C LYS A 80 -5.62 -0.67 -14.49
N GLU A 81 -6.17 -1.71 -15.13
CA GLU A 81 -6.31 -3.04 -14.53
C GLU A 81 -4.95 -3.68 -14.19
N LEU A 82 -3.91 -3.41 -15.00
CA LEU A 82 -2.54 -3.81 -14.68
C LEU A 82 -2.03 -3.07 -13.43
N THR A 83 -2.20 -1.75 -13.36
CA THR A 83 -1.82 -0.96 -12.18
C THR A 83 -2.56 -1.42 -10.93
N ASP A 84 -3.87 -1.67 -11.03
CA ASP A 84 -4.68 -2.19 -9.93
C ASP A 84 -4.09 -3.51 -9.40
N ARG A 85 -3.76 -4.45 -10.29
CA ARG A 85 -3.15 -5.74 -9.94
C ARG A 85 -1.76 -5.61 -9.31
N GLU A 86 -0.92 -4.72 -9.83
CA GLU A 86 0.43 -4.50 -9.30
C GLU A 86 0.39 -3.90 -7.89
N ILE A 87 -0.46 -2.90 -7.69
CA ILE A 87 -0.65 -2.27 -6.37
C ILE A 87 -1.25 -3.28 -5.38
N GLU A 88 -2.25 -4.06 -5.80
CA GLU A 88 -2.83 -5.13 -4.96
C GLU A 88 -1.79 -6.19 -4.57
N HIS A 89 -0.92 -6.60 -5.49
CA HIS A 89 0.11 -7.58 -5.21
C HIS A 89 1.12 -7.08 -4.18
N VAL A 90 1.68 -5.89 -4.40
CA VAL A 90 2.63 -5.26 -3.46
C VAL A 90 1.96 -5.09 -2.09
N SER A 91 0.73 -4.58 -2.08
CA SER A 91 -0.03 -4.37 -0.84
C SER A 91 -0.26 -5.68 -0.08
N ALA A 92 -0.58 -6.77 -0.78
CA ALA A 92 -0.84 -8.06 -0.16
C ALA A 92 0.44 -8.70 0.41
N GLU A 93 1.59 -8.49 -0.22
CA GLU A 93 2.89 -8.94 0.28
C GLU A 93 3.33 -8.15 1.52
N ASP A 94 3.17 -6.82 1.49
CA ASP A 94 3.52 -5.94 2.61
C ASP A 94 2.65 -6.23 3.83
N ILE A 95 1.33 -6.39 3.64
CA ILE A 95 0.42 -6.75 4.74
C ILE A 95 0.80 -8.10 5.35
N LYS A 96 1.01 -9.14 4.52
CA LYS A 96 1.36 -10.47 5.01
C LYS A 96 2.67 -10.46 5.80
N THR A 97 3.66 -9.71 5.33
CA THR A 97 4.95 -9.61 6.00
C THR A 97 4.80 -8.94 7.37
N ALA A 98 4.10 -7.80 7.41
CA ALA A 98 3.83 -7.09 8.67
C ALA A 98 3.04 -7.94 9.68
N ASP A 99 2.01 -8.67 9.22
CA ASP A 99 1.21 -9.55 10.09
C ASP A 99 2.03 -10.69 10.69
N LEU A 100 2.96 -11.26 9.91
CA LEU A 100 3.86 -12.32 10.39
C LEU A 100 4.88 -11.79 11.41
N GLU A 101 5.37 -10.56 11.23
CA GLU A 101 6.25 -9.91 12.20
C GLU A 101 5.52 -9.61 13.50
N GLU A 102 4.30 -9.06 13.43
CA GLU A 102 3.46 -8.81 14.61
C GLU A 102 3.16 -10.11 15.37
N ALA A 103 2.85 -11.19 14.65
CA ALA A 103 2.62 -12.50 15.26
C ALA A 103 3.88 -13.05 15.95
N ARG A 104 5.07 -12.85 15.34
CA ARG A 104 6.35 -13.25 15.96
C ARG A 104 6.65 -12.44 17.21
N ASP A 105 6.45 -11.14 17.19
CA ASP A 105 6.67 -10.27 18.34
C ASP A 105 5.77 -10.67 19.52
N LYS A 106 4.48 -10.89 19.27
CA LYS A 106 3.53 -11.37 20.30
C LYS A 106 3.89 -12.76 20.85
N LEU A 107 4.34 -13.67 19.99
CA LEU A 107 4.82 -14.98 20.44
C LEU A 107 6.09 -14.85 21.29
N ALA A 108 7.00 -13.94 20.95
CA ALA A 108 8.22 -13.70 21.72
C ALA A 108 7.91 -13.13 23.12
N GLU A 109 6.92 -12.25 23.24
CA GLU A 109 6.42 -11.73 24.53
C GLU A 109 5.81 -12.84 25.40
N ILE A 110 5.04 -13.76 24.80
CA ILE A 110 4.41 -14.88 25.54
C ILE A 110 5.45 -15.93 25.96
N VAL A 111 6.45 -16.18 25.12
CA VAL A 111 7.48 -17.23 25.34
C VAL A 111 8.64 -16.73 26.20
N SER A 112 8.79 -15.41 26.38
CA SER A 112 9.79 -14.78 27.26
C SER A 112 9.15 -14.08 28.47
N PRO A 113 8.46 -14.80 29.38
CA PRO A 113 7.75 -14.18 30.50
C PRO A 113 8.66 -13.65 31.63
N ASP A 114 9.99 -13.67 31.50
CA ASP A 114 10.91 -13.26 32.57
C ASP A 114 11.85 -12.11 32.17
N LYS A 115 11.48 -10.90 32.60
CA LYS A 115 12.35 -9.97 33.32
C LYS A 115 11.56 -9.22 34.39
#